data_AF-A0A2V9QHJ6-F1
#
_entry.id   AF-A0A2V9QHJ6-F1
#
_cell.length_a   1.000
_cell.length_b   1.000
_cell.length_c   1.000
_cell.angle_alpha   90.00
_cell.angle_beta   90.00
_cell.angle_gamma   90.00
#
_symmetry.space_group_name_H-M   'P 1'
#
loop_
_entity.id
_entity.type
_entity.pdbx_description
1 polymer ?
#
loop_
_entity_poly.entity_id
_entity_poly.type
_entity_poly.pdbx_seq_one_letter_code
_entity_poly.pdbx_strand_id
1 'polypeptide(L)'
;MKLRLFVLTVATFAFAYLSPAAFAGDDDKKQSSAETAPSASKSVEPSATKVAHNGGIDDLDAIGNRNVGCAKGMGNWYGLEKQIALGKQVSLEVETQSKMINDPVVSEYVNRLGQNLVRNSDSQVPFTIKVIDSDDINAFALPGGFFYVNSGLILAADEEAELAGVMAHEIAHVAACHAARENTRGNLAQIMTIPLIFLGGPIGYAGYEAASFAVPMTFLKFSRGFEAQADYLGVEYMYKAGYDPQAFVSFFEKIQAQEKKKPGTISKAFSTHPQTPDRIGTSQKEIATILPAKSEYTVTSSEFDEVKARLAAIENKHKLNDEKDGKKPTLRRTSSTDKNGTDDKTTDDGRPTLKRRPDDNN
;
A
#
# COMPACT_ATOMS: atom_id res chain seq x y z
N MET A 1 42.50 -30.21 -39.60
CA MET A 1 41.42 -30.00 -40.58
C MET A 1 40.26 -30.94 -40.26
N LYS A 2 39.10 -30.40 -39.86
CA LYS A 2 37.74 -30.88 -40.18
C LYS A 2 36.73 -29.98 -39.48
N LEU A 3 36.27 -28.97 -40.22
CA LEU A 3 35.24 -28.02 -39.85
C LEU A 3 33.88 -28.68 -40.13
N ARG A 4 32.97 -28.75 -39.15
CA ARG A 4 31.58 -29.18 -39.35
C ARG A 4 30.66 -27.98 -39.19
N LEU A 5 30.18 -27.49 -40.33
CA LEU A 5 29.14 -26.47 -40.47
C LEU A 5 27.79 -27.12 -40.11
N PHE A 6 27.06 -26.55 -39.17
CA PHE A 6 25.64 -26.88 -38.93
C PHE A 6 24.79 -25.77 -39.54
N VAL A 7 24.05 -26.10 -40.59
CA VAL A 7 23.07 -25.23 -41.22
C VAL A 7 21.75 -25.39 -40.47
N LEU A 8 21.22 -24.29 -39.92
CA LEU A 8 19.92 -24.25 -39.27
C LEU A 8 18.89 -23.68 -40.26
N THR A 9 17.98 -24.54 -40.71
CA THR A 9 16.90 -24.19 -41.64
C THR A 9 15.75 -23.52 -40.89
N VAL A 10 15.42 -22.28 -41.28
CA VAL A 10 14.26 -21.53 -40.76
C VAL A 10 13.03 -21.92 -41.59
N ALA A 11 12.03 -22.52 -40.96
CA ALA A 11 10.73 -22.81 -41.57
C ALA A 11 9.74 -21.68 -41.24
N THR A 12 9.39 -20.88 -42.24
CA THR A 12 8.32 -19.88 -42.19
C THR A 12 6.99 -20.53 -42.54
N PHE A 13 6.03 -20.52 -41.62
CA PHE A 13 4.63 -20.89 -41.89
C PHE A 13 3.83 -19.65 -42.28
N ALA A 14 3.38 -19.59 -43.53
CA ALA A 14 2.41 -18.62 -44.02
C ALA A 14 1.00 -19.26 -43.97
N PHE A 15 0.06 -18.61 -43.29
CA PHE A 15 -1.36 -19.00 -43.30
C PHE A 15 -2.11 -18.17 -44.35
N ALA A 16 -2.73 -18.85 -45.32
CA ALA A 16 -3.55 -18.25 -46.36
C ALA A 16 -5.03 -18.24 -45.95
N TYR A 17 -5.69 -17.11 -46.23
CA TYR A 17 -7.13 -16.88 -46.14
C TYR A 17 -7.93 -17.74 -47.13
N LEU A 18 -9.08 -18.25 -46.71
CA LEU A 18 -10.20 -18.59 -47.60
C LEU A 18 -11.55 -18.26 -46.94
N SER A 19 -12.35 -17.45 -47.64
CA SER A 19 -13.79 -17.30 -47.44
C SER A 19 -14.56 -18.27 -48.35
N PRO A 20 -15.83 -18.56 -48.04
CA PRO A 20 -16.83 -18.58 -49.10
C PRO A 20 -18.11 -17.83 -48.74
N ALA A 21 -18.77 -17.35 -49.79
CA ALA A 21 -19.98 -16.54 -49.80
C ALA A 21 -21.29 -17.35 -49.73
N ALA A 22 -22.30 -16.68 -49.18
CA ALA A 22 -23.72 -16.59 -49.57
C ALA A 22 -24.52 -17.84 -50.00
N PHE A 23 -25.66 -18.04 -49.33
CA PHE A 23 -26.92 -18.44 -49.96
C PHE A 23 -28.10 -17.70 -49.32
N ALA A 24 -28.91 -17.09 -50.18
CA ALA A 24 -30.19 -16.45 -49.89
C ALA A 24 -31.36 -17.45 -50.06
N GLY A 25 -32.46 -17.21 -49.36
CA GLY A 25 -33.75 -17.89 -49.53
C GLY A 25 -34.87 -17.02 -48.96
N ASP A 26 -35.80 -16.65 -49.86
CA ASP A 26 -36.90 -15.70 -49.70
C ASP A 26 -38.09 -16.16 -48.83
N ASP A 27 -38.78 -15.13 -48.33
CA ASP A 27 -40.23 -14.94 -48.13
C ASP A 27 -41.13 -16.07 -47.58
N ASP A 28 -41.83 -15.76 -46.48
CA ASP A 28 -43.30 -15.76 -46.53
C ASP A 28 -43.96 -14.91 -45.43
N LYS A 29 -44.84 -14.00 -45.85
CA LYS A 29 -45.72 -13.18 -45.00
C LYS A 29 -46.93 -14.00 -44.53
N LYS A 30 -47.29 -13.89 -43.25
CA LYS A 30 -48.71 -13.96 -42.86
C LYS A 30 -49.03 -13.06 -41.67
N GLN A 31 -49.91 -12.11 -41.95
CA GLN A 31 -50.51 -11.15 -41.04
C GLN A 31 -51.85 -11.73 -40.55
N SER A 32 -52.09 -11.74 -39.24
CA SER A 32 -53.44 -11.86 -38.68
C SER A 32 -53.53 -11.09 -37.36
N SER A 33 -54.69 -10.47 -37.20
CA SER A 33 -55.03 -9.31 -36.38
C SER A 33 -55.50 -9.61 -34.96
N ALA A 34 -55.33 -8.58 -34.12
CA ALA A 34 -56.15 -8.17 -32.96
C ALA A 34 -56.21 -9.09 -31.73
N GLU A 35 -55.79 -8.59 -30.56
CA GLU A 35 -56.71 -8.07 -29.52
C GLU A 35 -55.94 -7.36 -28.40
N THR A 36 -56.47 -6.24 -27.93
CA THR A 36 -55.83 -5.28 -27.01
C THR A 36 -56.21 -5.59 -25.57
N ALA A 37 -55.22 -5.80 -24.68
CA ALA A 37 -55.40 -5.78 -23.23
C ALA A 37 -54.24 -5.00 -22.57
N PRO A 38 -54.47 -4.16 -21.55
CA PRO A 38 -53.47 -3.22 -21.05
C PRO A 38 -52.49 -3.96 -20.13
N SER A 39 -51.24 -4.10 -20.58
CA SER A 39 -50.15 -4.64 -19.76
C SER A 39 -49.42 -3.53 -19.03
N ALA A 40 -49.23 -3.75 -17.74
CA ALA A 40 -48.60 -2.87 -16.78
C ALA A 40 -47.23 -2.34 -17.25
N SER A 41 -46.99 -1.06 -16.91
CA SER A 41 -45.70 -0.37 -17.03
C SER A 41 -44.57 -1.21 -16.43
N LYS A 42 -43.78 -1.86 -17.29
CA LYS A 42 -42.47 -2.39 -16.91
C LYS A 42 -41.47 -1.24 -16.89
N SER A 43 -40.97 -0.96 -15.68
CA SER A 43 -39.76 -0.19 -15.43
C SER A 43 -38.62 -0.68 -16.34
N VAL A 44 -38.08 0.23 -17.14
CA VAL A 44 -36.89 0.00 -17.95
C VAL A 44 -35.68 0.06 -17.01
N GLU A 45 -35.14 -1.11 -16.65
CA GLU A 45 -33.75 -1.20 -16.19
C GLU A 45 -32.84 -0.83 -17.38
N PRO A 46 -31.82 0.02 -17.20
CA PRO A 46 -30.88 0.31 -18.27
C PRO A 46 -30.11 -0.98 -18.61
N SER A 47 -30.22 -1.40 -19.86
CA SER A 47 -29.46 -2.51 -20.43
C SER A 47 -27.96 -2.30 -20.16
N ALA A 48 -27.37 -3.20 -19.38
CA ALA A 48 -25.93 -3.32 -19.24
C ALA A 48 -25.35 -3.64 -20.63
N THR A 49 -24.87 -2.61 -21.30
CA THR A 49 -24.10 -2.76 -22.54
C THR A 49 -22.88 -3.59 -22.18
N LYS A 50 -22.75 -4.80 -22.76
CA LYS A 50 -21.55 -5.63 -22.60
C LYS A 50 -20.39 -4.90 -23.29
N VAL A 51 -19.65 -4.11 -22.54
CA VAL A 51 -18.40 -3.49 -22.99
C VAL A 51 -17.43 -4.63 -23.29
N ALA A 52 -16.82 -4.62 -24.48
CA ALA A 52 -15.78 -5.58 -24.81
C ALA A 52 -14.53 -5.23 -23.99
N HIS A 53 -14.18 -6.10 -23.04
CA HIS A 53 -12.99 -5.93 -22.20
C HIS A 53 -11.74 -6.25 -23.02
N ASN A 54 -10.84 -5.28 -23.15
CA ASN A 54 -9.56 -5.46 -23.83
C ASN A 54 -8.51 -6.11 -22.91
N GLY A 55 -8.81 -6.22 -21.61
CA GLY A 55 -7.91 -6.76 -20.59
C GLY A 55 -6.65 -5.91 -20.36
N GLY A 56 -6.65 -4.68 -20.88
CA GLY A 56 -5.59 -3.70 -20.73
C GLY A 56 -5.53 -3.16 -19.31
N ILE A 57 -4.43 -2.49 -18.98
CA ILE A 57 -4.28 -1.84 -17.67
C ILE A 57 -5.28 -0.69 -17.47
N ASP A 58 -5.92 -0.20 -18.52
CA ASP A 58 -6.97 0.83 -18.51
C ASP A 58 -8.40 0.26 -18.32
N ASP A 59 -8.56 -1.06 -18.34
CA ASP A 59 -9.85 -1.72 -18.18
C ASP A 59 -10.18 -1.93 -16.70
N LEU A 60 -10.94 -0.98 -16.13
CA LEU A 60 -11.34 -0.97 -14.72
C LEU A 60 -12.24 -2.17 -14.33
N ASP A 61 -12.91 -2.78 -15.30
CA ASP A 61 -13.76 -3.95 -15.06
C ASP A 61 -12.95 -5.25 -15.08
N ALA A 62 -11.77 -5.23 -15.68
CA ALA A 62 -10.84 -6.36 -15.69
C ALA A 62 -9.96 -6.44 -14.43
N ILE A 63 -9.98 -5.45 -13.52
CA ILE A 63 -9.20 -5.48 -12.26
C ILE A 63 -9.37 -6.83 -11.54
N GLY A 64 -8.25 -7.46 -11.20
CA GLY A 64 -8.16 -8.82 -10.65
C GLY A 64 -7.77 -9.88 -11.68
N ASN A 65 -8.01 -9.61 -12.97
CA ASN A 65 -7.70 -10.52 -14.08
C ASN A 65 -6.65 -9.97 -15.06
N ARG A 66 -6.13 -8.76 -14.80
CA ARG A 66 -5.13 -8.11 -15.68
C ARG A 66 -3.74 -8.67 -15.44
N ASN A 67 -2.89 -8.61 -16.46
CA ASN A 67 -1.48 -8.87 -16.29
C ASN A 67 -0.72 -7.56 -16.03
N VAL A 68 -0.57 -7.22 -14.76
CA VAL A 68 0.15 -6.00 -14.31
C VAL A 68 1.67 -6.18 -14.19
N GLY A 69 2.22 -7.31 -14.64
CA GLY A 69 3.66 -7.55 -14.72
C GLY A 69 4.24 -8.52 -13.71
N CYS A 70 3.43 -9.21 -12.91
CA CYS A 70 3.93 -10.21 -11.97
C CYS A 70 4.33 -11.55 -12.63
N ALA A 71 3.91 -11.81 -13.87
CA ALA A 71 4.24 -13.04 -14.58
C ALA A 71 5.78 -13.26 -14.67
N LYS A 72 6.22 -14.50 -14.41
CA LYS A 72 7.64 -14.87 -14.51
C LYS A 72 8.11 -14.78 -15.96
N GLY A 73 9.26 -14.16 -16.20
CA GLY A 73 9.82 -13.96 -17.53
C GLY A 73 11.10 -13.15 -17.52
N MET A 74 11.50 -12.61 -18.67
CA MET A 74 12.76 -11.86 -18.83
C MET A 74 12.89 -10.68 -17.84
N GLY A 75 11.78 -10.03 -17.48
CA GLY A 75 11.73 -8.91 -16.54
C GLY A 75 11.41 -9.27 -15.08
N ASN A 76 11.07 -10.53 -14.78
CA ASN A 76 10.83 -11.04 -13.43
C ASN A 76 11.32 -12.49 -13.31
N TRP A 77 12.48 -12.71 -12.69
CA TRP A 77 13.04 -14.06 -12.53
C TRP A 77 12.45 -14.83 -11.34
N TYR A 78 11.71 -14.16 -10.46
CA TYR A 78 11.20 -14.73 -9.21
C TYR A 78 9.75 -15.15 -9.37
N GLY A 79 9.50 -16.46 -9.29
CA GLY A 79 8.14 -17.00 -9.21
C GLY A 79 7.42 -16.56 -7.93
N LEU A 80 6.09 -16.63 -7.93
CA LEU A 80 5.26 -16.14 -6.84
C LEU A 80 5.58 -16.84 -5.51
N GLU A 81 5.81 -18.15 -5.54
CA GLU A 81 6.14 -18.95 -4.36
C GLU A 81 7.47 -18.51 -3.75
N LYS A 82 8.47 -18.17 -4.59
CA LYS A 82 9.76 -17.67 -4.12
C LYS A 82 9.61 -16.28 -3.50
N GLN A 83 8.77 -15.43 -4.07
CA GLN A 83 8.46 -14.11 -3.50
C GLN A 83 7.80 -14.24 -2.13
N ILE A 84 6.81 -15.14 -1.98
CA ILE A 84 6.15 -15.41 -0.70
C ILE A 84 7.14 -15.93 0.35
N ALA A 85 8.00 -16.88 -0.02
CA ALA A 85 8.99 -17.43 0.90
C ALA A 85 9.98 -16.36 1.38
N LEU A 86 10.46 -15.50 0.48
CA LEU A 86 11.35 -14.39 0.82
C LEU A 86 10.65 -13.37 1.72
N GLY A 87 9.43 -12.98 1.37
CA GLY A 87 8.62 -12.07 2.18
C GLY A 87 8.42 -12.57 3.60
N LYS A 88 8.11 -13.87 3.75
CA LYS A 88 7.93 -14.50 5.06
C LYS A 88 9.21 -14.49 5.91
N GLN A 89 10.38 -14.63 5.29
CA GLN A 89 11.63 -14.56 6.03
C GLN A 89 11.88 -13.13 6.55
N VAL A 90 11.67 -12.12 5.69
CA VAL A 90 11.87 -10.71 6.06
C VAL A 90 10.79 -10.24 7.05
N SER A 91 9.56 -10.73 6.93
CA SER A 91 8.47 -10.38 7.86
C SER A 91 8.78 -10.78 9.29
N LEU A 92 9.43 -11.93 9.50
CA LEU A 92 9.85 -12.38 10.82
C LEU A 92 10.90 -11.44 11.43
N GLU A 93 11.82 -10.92 10.61
CA GLU A 93 12.82 -9.95 11.06
C GLU A 93 12.17 -8.60 11.42
N VAL A 94 11.28 -8.09 10.56
CA VAL A 94 10.52 -6.85 10.81
C VAL A 94 9.75 -6.96 12.13
N GLU A 95 9.04 -8.06 12.35
CA GLU A 95 8.24 -8.26 13.57
C GLU A 95 9.09 -8.45 14.83
N THR A 96 10.31 -8.97 14.70
CA THR A 96 11.24 -9.10 15.83
C THR A 96 11.86 -7.75 16.22
N GLN A 97 12.06 -6.86 15.25
CA GLN A 97 12.70 -5.55 15.44
C GLN A 97 11.70 -4.42 15.71
N SER A 98 10.41 -4.63 15.45
CA SER A 98 9.38 -3.60 15.56
C SER A 98 8.45 -3.84 16.73
N LYS A 99 7.98 -2.75 17.36
CA LYS A 99 6.91 -2.82 18.36
C LYS A 99 5.58 -2.86 17.62
N MET A 100 4.76 -3.87 17.88
CA MET A 100 3.47 -4.05 17.20
C MET A 100 2.32 -3.48 18.04
N ILE A 101 1.32 -2.91 17.36
CA ILE A 101 0.05 -2.57 18.00
C ILE A 101 -0.81 -3.82 18.06
N ASN A 102 -1.12 -4.25 19.29
CA ASN A 102 -1.93 -5.43 19.57
C ASN A 102 -3.37 -5.09 19.98
N ASP A 103 -3.80 -3.83 19.80
CA ASP A 103 -5.18 -3.45 20.06
C ASP A 103 -6.10 -4.06 18.98
N PRO A 104 -7.07 -4.91 19.35
CA PRO A 104 -7.87 -5.65 18.38
C PRO A 104 -8.78 -4.75 17.54
N VAL A 105 -9.19 -3.57 18.06
CA VAL A 105 -10.05 -2.64 17.32
C VAL A 105 -9.24 -1.96 16.22
N VAL A 106 -8.04 -1.45 16.56
CA VAL A 106 -7.15 -0.84 15.57
C VAL A 106 -6.73 -1.85 14.50
N SER A 107 -6.28 -3.03 14.93
CA SER A 107 -5.75 -4.05 14.02
C SER A 107 -6.84 -4.64 13.11
N GLU A 108 -8.05 -4.85 13.61
CA GLU A 108 -9.16 -5.34 12.79
C GLU A 108 -9.61 -4.30 11.77
N TYR A 109 -9.73 -3.03 12.17
CA TYR A 109 -10.08 -1.93 11.27
C TYR A 109 -9.09 -1.81 10.10
N VAL A 110 -7.79 -1.70 10.39
CA VAL A 110 -6.75 -1.55 9.36
C VAL A 110 -6.71 -2.78 8.46
N ASN A 111 -6.88 -3.97 9.03
CA ASN A 111 -6.98 -5.19 8.24
C ASN A 111 -8.21 -5.16 7.34
N ARG A 112 -9.41 -4.81 7.83
CA ARG A 112 -10.62 -4.76 7.00
C ARG A 112 -10.49 -3.75 5.86
N LEU A 113 -9.96 -2.56 6.15
CA LEU A 113 -9.67 -1.53 5.16
C LEU A 113 -8.76 -2.07 4.05
N GLY A 114 -7.62 -2.64 4.44
CA GLY A 114 -6.66 -3.18 3.48
C GLY A 114 -7.16 -4.40 2.72
N GLN A 115 -7.92 -5.29 3.36
CA GLN A 115 -8.54 -6.43 2.67
C GLN A 115 -9.60 -5.98 1.66
N ASN A 116 -10.33 -4.89 1.92
CA ASN A 116 -11.23 -4.31 0.93
C ASN A 116 -10.46 -3.83 -0.32
N LEU A 117 -9.33 -3.14 -0.13
CA LEU A 117 -8.46 -2.72 -1.22
C LEU A 117 -7.88 -3.93 -2.00
N VAL A 118 -7.37 -4.94 -1.29
CA VAL A 118 -6.79 -6.14 -1.91
C VAL A 118 -7.81 -6.89 -2.77
N ARG A 119 -9.06 -7.02 -2.29
CA ARG A 119 -10.16 -7.65 -3.06
C ARG A 119 -10.50 -6.89 -4.35
N ASN A 120 -10.22 -5.59 -4.38
CA ASN A 120 -10.47 -4.71 -5.52
C ASN A 120 -9.17 -4.35 -6.25
N SER A 121 -8.18 -5.25 -6.24
CA SER A 121 -6.86 -5.07 -6.84
C SER A 121 -6.46 -6.24 -7.75
N ASP A 122 -5.40 -6.06 -8.55
CA ASP A 122 -4.82 -7.15 -9.35
C ASP A 122 -3.90 -8.09 -8.55
N SER A 123 -3.89 -8.01 -7.22
CA SER A 123 -2.98 -8.84 -6.43
C SER A 123 -3.38 -10.31 -6.45
N GLN A 124 -2.37 -11.17 -6.63
CA GLN A 124 -2.52 -12.62 -6.71
C GLN A 124 -2.09 -13.33 -5.41
N VAL A 125 -1.76 -12.57 -4.36
CA VAL A 125 -1.31 -13.10 -3.07
C VAL A 125 -2.22 -12.65 -1.94
N PRO A 126 -2.42 -13.50 -0.92
CA PRO A 126 -3.12 -13.07 0.29
C PRO A 126 -2.28 -12.04 1.04
N PHE A 127 -2.94 -11.05 1.66
CA PHE A 127 -2.26 -10.06 2.48
C PHE A 127 -2.37 -10.38 3.96
N THR A 128 -1.24 -10.26 4.66
CA THR A 128 -1.17 -10.21 6.12
C THR A 128 -0.85 -8.78 6.53
N ILE A 129 -1.86 -8.08 7.05
CA ILE A 129 -1.75 -6.65 7.37
C ILE A 129 -1.58 -6.50 8.88
N LYS A 130 -0.55 -5.75 9.30
CA LYS A 130 -0.24 -5.50 10.70
C LYS A 130 0.09 -4.04 10.93
N VAL A 131 -0.11 -3.58 12.16
CA VAL A 131 0.15 -2.20 12.55
C VAL A 131 1.39 -2.12 13.44
N ILE A 132 2.34 -1.27 13.08
CA ILE A 132 3.56 -1.00 13.84
C ILE A 132 3.33 0.25 14.71
N ASP A 133 3.70 0.17 15.99
CA ASP A 133 3.75 1.30 16.92
C ASP A 133 4.99 2.15 16.57
N SER A 134 4.79 3.19 15.76
CA SER A 134 5.86 4.10 15.32
C SER A 134 5.28 5.45 14.92
N ASP A 135 5.87 6.52 15.45
CA ASP A 135 5.53 7.92 15.11
C ASP A 135 5.87 8.27 13.63
N ASP A 136 6.64 7.42 12.94
CA ASP A 136 6.97 7.61 11.54
C ASP A 136 5.73 7.48 10.65
N ILE A 137 5.45 8.50 9.85
CA ILE A 137 4.48 8.41 8.74
C ILE A 137 5.09 7.45 7.72
N ASN A 138 4.60 6.20 7.68
CA ASN A 138 5.06 5.17 6.75
C ASN A 138 4.06 4.03 6.61
N ALA A 139 4.08 3.37 5.45
CA ALA A 139 3.58 2.02 5.26
C ALA A 139 4.47 1.34 4.21
N PHE A 140 4.59 0.02 4.27
CA PHE A 140 5.37 -0.72 3.29
C PHE A 140 4.88 -2.16 3.15
N ALA A 141 4.87 -2.65 1.93
CA ALA A 141 4.56 -4.04 1.64
C ALA A 141 5.79 -4.84 1.18
N LEU A 142 5.97 -6.01 1.77
CA LEU A 142 6.99 -6.98 1.37
C LEU A 142 6.44 -7.91 0.29
N PRO A 143 7.33 -8.56 -0.50
CA PRO A 143 6.93 -9.61 -1.44
C PRO A 143 6.02 -10.64 -0.77
N GLY A 144 4.98 -11.11 -1.47
CA GLY A 144 4.05 -12.11 -0.92
C GLY A 144 2.98 -11.58 0.04
N GLY A 145 2.80 -10.27 0.14
CA GLY A 145 1.63 -9.67 0.80
C GLY A 145 1.77 -9.41 2.30
N PHE A 146 2.99 -9.42 2.85
CA PHE A 146 3.20 -8.98 4.24
C PHE A 146 3.24 -7.46 4.27
N PHE A 147 2.24 -6.84 4.89
CA PHE A 147 1.98 -5.42 4.78
C PHE A 147 1.94 -4.76 6.16
N TYR A 148 2.76 -3.74 6.35
CA TYR A 148 2.91 -3.02 7.60
C TYR A 148 2.49 -1.57 7.44
N VAL A 149 1.65 -1.11 8.37
CA VAL A 149 1.16 0.27 8.45
C VAL A 149 1.63 0.85 9.78
N ASN A 150 2.33 1.99 9.77
CA ASN A 150 2.74 2.63 11.01
C ASN A 150 1.58 3.44 11.62
N SER A 151 1.54 3.51 12.95
CA SER A 151 0.56 4.33 13.67
C SER A 151 0.65 5.81 13.31
N GLY A 152 1.86 6.33 13.09
CA GLY A 152 2.09 7.70 12.64
C GLY A 152 1.41 8.02 11.30
N LEU A 153 1.33 7.06 10.37
CA LEU A 153 0.58 7.25 9.13
C LEU A 153 -0.92 7.38 9.38
N ILE A 154 -1.49 6.50 10.22
CA ILE A 154 -2.92 6.51 10.55
C ILE A 154 -3.29 7.84 11.23
N LEU A 155 -2.43 8.33 12.13
CA LEU A 155 -2.65 9.60 12.83
C LEU A 155 -2.45 10.82 11.93
N ALA A 156 -1.61 10.73 10.89
CA ALA A 156 -1.36 11.80 9.93
C ALA A 156 -2.43 11.91 8.83
N ALA A 157 -3.17 10.83 8.54
CA ALA A 157 -4.30 10.86 7.61
C ALA A 157 -5.48 11.62 8.24
N ASP A 158 -6.03 12.60 7.53
CA ASP A 158 -7.18 13.40 7.98
C ASP A 158 -8.50 12.69 7.66
N GLU A 159 -8.53 11.95 6.55
CA GLU A 159 -9.69 11.20 6.06
C GLU A 159 -9.30 9.73 5.80
N GLU A 160 -10.25 8.80 5.88
CA GLU A 160 -10.01 7.38 5.62
C GLU A 160 -9.47 7.12 4.21
N ALA A 161 -9.98 7.86 3.21
CA ALA A 161 -9.57 7.74 1.82
C ALA A 161 -8.09 8.09 1.62
N GLU A 162 -7.51 8.96 2.46
CA GLU A 162 -6.08 9.27 2.39
C GLU A 162 -5.23 8.08 2.84
N LEU A 163 -5.61 7.44 3.96
CA LEU A 163 -4.98 6.20 4.42
C LEU A 163 -5.14 5.10 3.37
N ALA A 164 -6.34 4.97 2.81
CA ALA A 164 -6.63 4.01 1.75
C ALA A 164 -5.77 4.25 0.50
N GLY A 165 -5.46 5.51 0.16
CA GLY A 165 -4.61 5.84 -0.97
C GLY A 165 -3.16 5.41 -0.80
N VAL A 166 -2.57 5.64 0.37
CA VAL A 166 -1.22 5.11 0.68
C VAL A 166 -1.25 3.59 0.65
N MET A 167 -2.29 2.97 1.20
CA MET A 167 -2.38 1.51 1.21
C MET A 167 -2.57 0.90 -0.18
N ALA A 168 -3.36 1.55 -1.05
CA ALA A 168 -3.57 1.12 -2.43
C ALA A 168 -2.26 1.16 -3.24
N HIS A 169 -1.43 2.18 -3.01
CA HIS A 169 -0.09 2.29 -3.60
C HIS A 169 0.81 1.12 -3.25
N GLU A 170 0.90 0.78 -1.96
CA GLU A 170 1.70 -0.35 -1.48
C GLU A 170 1.18 -1.69 -2.01
N ILE A 171 -0.15 -1.85 -2.10
CA ILE A 171 -0.78 -3.02 -2.71
C ILE A 171 -0.42 -3.10 -4.21
N ALA A 172 -0.37 -1.97 -4.92
CA ALA A 172 0.03 -1.93 -6.32
C ALA A 172 1.47 -2.38 -6.54
N HIS A 173 2.41 -2.04 -5.65
CA HIS A 173 3.77 -2.56 -5.71
C HIS A 173 3.84 -4.08 -5.62
N VAL A 174 3.03 -4.69 -4.74
CA VAL A 174 2.94 -6.15 -4.60
C VAL A 174 2.24 -6.77 -5.80
N ALA A 175 1.10 -6.21 -6.24
CA ALA A 175 0.35 -6.72 -7.38
C ALA A 175 1.18 -6.74 -8.67
N ALA A 176 1.95 -5.69 -8.92
CA ALA A 176 2.85 -5.57 -10.07
C ALA A 176 4.24 -6.21 -9.85
N CYS A 177 4.47 -6.84 -8.68
CA CYS A 177 5.70 -7.50 -8.26
C CYS A 177 6.96 -6.64 -8.47
N HIS A 178 6.86 -5.35 -8.15
CA HIS A 178 7.93 -4.36 -8.35
C HIS A 178 9.22 -4.72 -7.63
N ALA A 179 9.16 -5.25 -6.41
CA ALA A 179 10.34 -5.73 -5.68
C ALA A 179 11.10 -6.84 -6.41
N ALA A 180 10.39 -7.82 -6.97
CA ALA A 180 11.01 -8.91 -7.72
C ALA A 180 11.58 -8.44 -9.07
N ARG A 181 10.87 -7.55 -9.75
CA ARG A 181 11.30 -6.96 -11.03
C ARG A 181 12.49 -6.02 -10.87
N GLU A 182 12.51 -5.21 -9.81
CA GLU A 182 13.63 -4.32 -9.50
C GLU A 182 14.88 -5.13 -9.13
N ASN A 183 14.73 -6.19 -8.32
CA ASN A 183 15.84 -7.09 -8.02
C ASN A 183 16.35 -7.82 -9.28
N THR A 184 15.44 -8.24 -10.16
CA THR A 184 15.81 -8.82 -11.47
C THR A 184 16.63 -7.83 -12.30
N ARG A 185 16.22 -6.56 -12.35
CA ARG A 185 16.96 -5.49 -13.05
C ARG A 185 18.33 -5.24 -12.43
N GLY A 186 18.42 -5.18 -11.11
CA GLY A 186 19.68 -5.01 -10.38
C GLY A 186 20.68 -6.13 -10.66
N ASN A 187 20.22 -7.39 -10.58
CA ASN A 187 21.06 -8.54 -10.88
C ASN A 187 21.50 -8.57 -12.34
N LEU A 188 20.60 -8.26 -13.27
CA LEU A 188 20.97 -8.16 -14.69
C LEU A 188 22.01 -7.06 -14.93
N ALA A 189 21.84 -5.87 -14.33
CA ALA A 189 22.81 -4.79 -14.42
C ALA A 189 24.18 -5.22 -13.88
N GLN A 190 24.21 -5.90 -12.73
CA GLN A 190 25.44 -6.44 -12.17
C GLN A 190 26.09 -7.46 -13.12
N ILE A 191 25.33 -8.41 -13.69
CA ILE A 191 25.83 -9.37 -14.67
C ILE A 191 26.42 -8.66 -15.89
N MET A 192 25.76 -7.62 -16.41
CA MET A 192 26.23 -6.85 -17.58
C MET A 192 27.51 -6.06 -17.30
N THR A 193 27.81 -5.75 -16.03
CA THR A 193 29.09 -5.12 -15.65
C THR A 193 30.24 -6.11 -15.50
N ILE A 194 29.96 -7.42 -15.47
CA ILE A 194 31.01 -8.45 -15.40
C ILE A 194 31.65 -8.57 -16.79
N PRO A 195 32.98 -8.37 -16.92
CA PRO A 195 33.67 -8.54 -18.19
C PRO A 195 33.44 -9.96 -18.75
N LEU A 196 33.06 -10.06 -20.02
CA LEU A 196 32.70 -11.34 -20.68
C LEU A 196 33.76 -12.44 -20.55
N ILE A 197 35.02 -12.08 -20.29
CA ILE A 197 36.13 -13.01 -20.04
C ILE A 197 35.91 -13.87 -18.78
N PHE A 198 35.10 -13.42 -17.82
CA PHE A 198 34.74 -14.16 -16.60
C PHE A 198 33.46 -14.99 -16.74
N LEU A 199 32.64 -14.76 -17.78
CA LEU A 199 31.38 -15.46 -18.05
C LEU A 199 31.57 -16.78 -18.83
N GLY A 200 32.81 -17.16 -19.14
CA GLY A 200 33.14 -18.30 -20.00
C GLY A 200 33.10 -19.70 -19.36
N GLY A 201 32.67 -19.86 -18.10
CA GLY A 201 32.67 -21.19 -17.45
C GLY A 201 31.66 -21.38 -16.30
N PRO A 202 31.27 -22.63 -15.98
CA PRO A 202 30.24 -22.96 -14.97
C PRO A 202 30.55 -22.44 -13.56
N ILE A 203 31.84 -22.26 -13.25
CA ILE A 203 32.35 -21.82 -11.94
C ILE A 203 32.01 -20.34 -11.67
N GLY A 204 31.96 -19.49 -12.70
CA GLY A 204 31.62 -18.07 -12.56
C GLY A 204 30.16 -17.85 -12.17
N TYR A 205 29.25 -18.74 -12.61
CA TYR A 205 27.82 -18.64 -12.32
C TYR A 205 27.47 -19.18 -10.91
N ALA A 206 28.08 -20.29 -10.49
CA ALA A 206 27.82 -20.88 -9.17
C ALA A 206 28.33 -20.02 -8.00
N GLY A 207 29.47 -19.32 -8.15
CA GLY A 207 29.97 -18.37 -7.15
C GLY A 207 29.11 -17.10 -7.02
N TYR A 208 28.44 -16.70 -8.10
CA TYR A 208 27.55 -15.54 -8.15
C TYR A 208 26.23 -15.77 -7.41
N GLU A 209 25.63 -16.96 -7.55
CA GLU A 209 24.37 -17.32 -6.87
C GLU A 209 24.52 -17.32 -5.34
N ALA A 210 25.70 -17.71 -4.83
CA ALA A 210 26.00 -17.68 -3.40
C ALA A 210 26.27 -16.26 -2.84
N ALA A 211 26.84 -15.35 -3.64
CA ALA A 211 27.16 -13.99 -3.22
C ALA A 211 25.96 -13.01 -3.32
N SER A 212 24.92 -13.35 -4.09
CA SER A 212 23.77 -12.48 -4.38
C SER A 212 22.64 -12.57 -3.34
N PHE A 213 22.83 -13.32 -2.24
CA PHE A 213 21.82 -13.56 -1.22
C PHE A 213 22.05 -12.76 0.09
N ALA A 214 22.83 -11.68 0.04
CA ALA A 214 22.72 -10.64 1.04
C ALA A 214 21.48 -9.83 0.69
N VAL A 215 20.36 -10.03 1.40
CA VAL A 215 19.10 -9.31 1.21
C VAL A 215 19.35 -7.83 1.53
N PRO A 216 19.59 -6.94 0.56
CA PRO A 216 19.85 -5.57 0.89
C PRO A 216 18.48 -4.92 1.10
N MET A 217 18.37 -4.00 2.05
CA MET A 217 17.17 -3.17 2.26
C MET A 217 16.84 -2.27 1.03
N THR A 218 17.55 -2.45 -0.08
CA THR A 218 17.37 -1.79 -1.39
C THR A 218 16.07 -2.16 -2.09
N PHE A 219 15.29 -3.13 -1.58
CA PHE A 219 13.93 -3.40 -2.08
C PHE A 219 12.98 -2.21 -1.94
N LEU A 220 13.33 -1.23 -1.10
CA LEU A 220 12.51 -0.08 -0.83
C LEU A 220 12.73 1.07 -1.82
N LYS A 221 13.56 0.96 -2.87
CA LYS A 221 13.68 2.03 -3.88
C LYS A 221 13.32 1.48 -5.24
N PHE A 222 12.23 1.97 -5.82
CA PHE A 222 11.82 1.55 -7.16
C PHE A 222 12.17 2.60 -8.21
N SER A 223 12.33 2.13 -9.45
CA SER A 223 12.47 3.03 -10.59
C SER A 223 11.26 3.95 -10.76
N ARG A 224 11.46 5.13 -11.35
CA ARG A 224 10.37 6.09 -11.65
C ARG A 224 9.20 5.47 -12.43
N GLY A 225 9.48 4.47 -13.26
CA GLY A 225 8.44 3.76 -14.02
C GLY A 225 7.58 2.85 -13.15
N PHE A 226 8.15 2.20 -12.14
CA PHE A 226 7.39 1.40 -11.18
C PHE A 226 6.59 2.27 -10.21
N GLU A 227 7.14 3.41 -9.81
CA GLU A 227 6.41 4.44 -9.08
C GLU A 227 5.17 4.93 -9.82
N ALA A 228 5.33 5.33 -11.08
CA ALA A 228 4.20 5.77 -11.91
C ALA A 228 3.19 4.65 -12.15
N GLN A 229 3.64 3.41 -12.35
CA GLN A 229 2.75 2.25 -12.46
C GLN A 229 1.98 2.00 -11.16
N ALA A 230 2.62 2.16 -10.00
CA ALA A 230 1.97 1.99 -8.70
C ALA A 230 0.96 3.10 -8.38
N ASP A 231 1.24 4.35 -8.79
CA ASP A 231 0.28 5.45 -8.71
C ASP A 231 -0.97 5.15 -9.54
N TYR A 232 -0.76 4.80 -10.82
CA TYR A 232 -1.83 4.50 -11.76
C TYR A 232 -2.73 3.37 -11.25
N LEU A 233 -2.13 2.24 -10.85
CA LEU A 233 -2.88 1.11 -10.30
C LEU A 233 -3.52 1.45 -8.95
N GLY A 234 -2.83 2.21 -8.10
CA GLY A 234 -3.32 2.62 -6.78
C GLY A 234 -4.62 3.43 -6.87
N VAL A 235 -4.68 4.42 -7.77
CA VAL A 235 -5.89 5.22 -7.96
C VAL A 235 -7.05 4.39 -8.53
N GLU A 236 -6.78 3.41 -9.40
CA GLU A 236 -7.78 2.47 -9.89
C GLU A 236 -8.32 1.56 -8.79
N TYR A 237 -7.45 1.05 -7.90
CA TYR A 237 -7.85 0.21 -6.78
C TYR A 237 -8.69 0.97 -5.75
N MET A 238 -8.31 2.22 -5.44
CA MET A 238 -9.13 3.11 -4.62
C MET A 238 -10.52 3.30 -5.24
N TYR A 239 -10.55 3.65 -6.53
CA TYR A 239 -11.78 3.85 -7.26
C TYR A 239 -12.66 2.61 -7.26
N LYS A 240 -12.09 1.43 -7.51
CA LYS A 240 -12.81 0.15 -7.52
C LYS A 240 -13.35 -0.20 -6.13
N ALA A 241 -12.57 0.06 -5.09
CA ALA A 241 -12.97 -0.13 -3.69
C ALA A 241 -14.00 0.91 -3.18
N GLY A 242 -14.26 1.96 -3.95
CA GLY A 242 -15.27 2.99 -3.64
C GLY A 242 -14.75 4.24 -2.96
N TYR A 243 -13.44 4.36 -2.74
CA TYR A 243 -12.82 5.55 -2.15
C TYR A 243 -12.67 6.68 -3.17
N ASP A 244 -12.63 7.92 -2.67
CA ASP A 244 -12.29 9.07 -3.50
C ASP A 244 -10.82 9.02 -3.93
N PRO A 245 -10.51 8.82 -5.22
CA PRO A 245 -9.13 8.78 -5.69
C PRO A 245 -8.41 10.15 -5.55
N GLN A 246 -9.13 11.26 -5.39
CA GLN A 246 -8.51 12.57 -5.13
C GLN A 246 -7.82 12.63 -3.76
N ALA A 247 -8.21 11.77 -2.81
CA ALA A 247 -7.57 11.67 -1.52
C ALA A 247 -6.12 11.19 -1.62
N PHE A 248 -5.80 10.38 -2.65
CA PHE A 248 -4.41 10.00 -2.96
C PHE A 248 -3.52 11.22 -3.16
N VAL A 249 -3.95 12.13 -4.04
CA VAL A 249 -3.22 13.35 -4.37
C VAL A 249 -3.16 14.28 -3.15
N SER A 250 -4.30 14.47 -2.48
CA SER A 250 -4.45 15.37 -1.34
C SER A 250 -3.50 14.99 -0.19
N PHE A 251 -3.38 13.70 0.11
CA PHE A 251 -2.48 13.21 1.14
C PHE A 251 -1.02 13.55 0.83
N PHE A 252 -0.56 13.31 -0.39
CA PHE A 252 0.83 13.58 -0.75
C PHE A 252 1.18 15.07 -0.86
N GLU A 253 0.23 15.90 -1.29
CA GLU A 253 0.38 17.36 -1.21
C GLU A 253 0.52 17.83 0.25
N LYS A 254 -0.31 17.28 1.15
CA LYS A 254 -0.25 17.55 2.58
C LYS A 254 1.10 17.16 3.18
N ILE A 255 1.55 15.94 2.91
CA ILE A 255 2.82 15.42 3.41
C ILE A 255 3.99 16.28 2.90
N GLN A 256 4.02 16.66 1.62
CA GLN A 256 5.02 17.59 1.10
C GLN A 256 4.96 18.97 1.78
N ALA A 257 3.77 19.48 2.07
CA ALA A 257 3.61 20.73 2.79
C ALA A 257 4.13 20.63 4.24
N GLN A 258 3.93 19.50 4.91
CA GLN A 258 4.46 19.24 6.26
C GLN A 258 5.99 19.19 6.25
N GLU A 259 6.61 18.50 5.29
CA GLU A 259 8.07 18.43 5.17
C GLU A 259 8.71 19.78 4.85
N LYS A 260 8.07 20.59 4.00
CA LYS A 260 8.51 21.97 3.74
C LYS A 260 8.46 22.84 5.00
N LYS A 261 7.46 22.64 5.86
CA LYS A 261 7.31 23.38 7.12
C LYS A 261 8.29 22.91 8.20
N LYS A 262 8.53 21.60 8.29
CA LYS A 262 9.42 20.98 9.28
C LYS A 262 10.19 19.83 8.64
N PRO A 263 11.37 20.11 8.06
CA PRO A 263 12.20 19.08 7.45
C PRO A 263 12.55 17.96 8.43
N GLY A 264 12.52 16.72 7.96
CA GLY A 264 12.76 15.51 8.76
C GLY A 264 11.55 15.00 9.54
N THR A 265 10.34 15.50 9.27
CA THR A 265 9.10 14.97 9.85
C THR A 265 8.59 13.77 9.06
N ILE A 266 8.89 13.71 7.76
CA ILE A 266 8.64 12.54 6.94
C ILE A 266 9.71 11.47 7.20
N SER A 267 9.28 10.22 7.34
CA SER A 267 10.19 9.08 7.53
C SER A 267 11.13 8.89 6.32
N LYS A 268 12.29 8.28 6.55
CA LYS A 268 13.22 7.90 5.46
C LYS A 268 12.56 6.95 4.44
N ALA A 269 11.48 6.27 4.80
CA ALA A 269 10.76 5.36 3.92
C ALA A 269 9.89 6.11 2.88
N PHE A 270 9.19 7.19 3.24
CA PHE A 270 8.61 8.07 2.21
C PHE A 270 9.68 8.76 1.35
N SER A 271 10.92 8.85 1.85
CA SER A 271 12.07 9.30 1.03
C SER A 271 12.54 8.25 0.02
N THR A 272 12.08 6.99 0.12
CA THR A 272 12.45 5.96 -0.86
C THR A 272 11.52 5.92 -2.07
N HIS A 273 10.30 6.42 -1.93
CA HIS A 273 9.29 6.57 -2.99
C HIS A 273 8.68 8.00 -3.01
N PRO A 274 9.49 9.06 -3.23
CA PRO A 274 9.01 10.42 -3.11
C PRO A 274 7.97 10.75 -4.20
N GLN A 275 6.83 11.31 -3.78
CA GLN A 275 5.86 11.88 -4.69
C GLN A 275 6.34 13.24 -5.20
N THR A 276 6.90 13.22 -6.40
CA THR A 276 7.37 14.42 -7.09
C THR A 276 6.19 15.22 -7.66
N PRO A 277 6.32 16.54 -7.87
CA PRO A 277 5.27 17.33 -8.52
C PRO A 277 4.79 16.76 -9.85
N ASP A 278 5.70 16.17 -10.64
CA ASP A 278 5.38 15.53 -11.92
C ASP A 278 4.46 14.31 -11.75
N ARG A 279 4.68 13.51 -10.70
CA ARG A 279 3.83 12.35 -10.38
C ARG A 279 2.44 12.79 -9.95
N ILE A 280 2.35 13.80 -9.09
CA ILE A 280 1.06 14.37 -8.67
C ILE A 280 0.25 14.88 -9.85
N GLY A 281 0.86 15.66 -10.73
CA GLY A 281 0.19 16.15 -11.94
C GLY A 281 -0.23 15.02 -12.87
N THR A 282 0.55 13.93 -12.92
CA THR A 282 0.22 12.72 -13.67
C THR A 282 -0.98 12.00 -13.06
N SER A 283 -0.99 11.74 -11.75
CA SER A 283 -2.13 11.11 -11.06
C SER A 283 -3.40 11.95 -11.17
N GLN A 284 -3.32 13.28 -11.05
CA GLN A 284 -4.47 14.17 -11.27
C GLN A 284 -5.06 14.01 -12.68
N LYS A 285 -4.18 13.94 -13.70
CA LYS A 285 -4.59 13.73 -15.09
C LYS A 285 -5.20 12.33 -15.29
N GLU A 286 -4.60 11.30 -14.71
CA GLU A 286 -5.10 9.93 -14.75
C GLU A 286 -6.51 9.88 -14.16
N ILE A 287 -6.70 10.38 -12.93
CA ILE A 287 -8.01 10.43 -12.28
C ILE A 287 -9.05 11.14 -13.17
N ALA A 288 -8.69 12.25 -13.81
CA ALA A 288 -9.58 13.00 -14.67
C ALA A 288 -9.90 12.31 -16.02
N THR A 289 -9.09 11.35 -16.45
CA THR A 289 -9.19 10.75 -17.80
C THR A 289 -9.64 9.30 -17.81
N ILE A 290 -9.19 8.49 -16.84
CA ILE A 290 -9.42 7.04 -16.83
C ILE A 290 -10.59 6.64 -15.93
N LEU A 291 -10.95 7.46 -14.94
CA LEU A 291 -11.97 7.12 -13.95
C LEU A 291 -13.31 7.78 -14.30
N PRO A 292 -14.36 6.99 -14.59
CA PRO A 292 -15.71 7.52 -14.71
C PRO A 292 -16.15 8.21 -13.42
N ALA A 293 -16.93 9.28 -13.54
CA ALA A 293 -17.51 9.92 -12.37
C ALA A 293 -18.50 8.98 -11.67
N LYS A 294 -18.36 8.82 -10.35
CA LYS A 294 -19.36 8.16 -9.49
C LYS A 294 -20.26 9.20 -8.83
N SER A 295 -21.46 8.79 -8.47
CA SER A 295 -22.41 9.65 -7.72
C SER A 295 -21.89 9.98 -6.32
N GLU A 296 -21.21 9.01 -5.69
CA GLU A 296 -20.72 9.11 -4.33
C GLU A 296 -19.39 8.36 -4.21
N TYR A 297 -18.51 8.90 -3.35
CA TYR A 297 -17.24 8.29 -2.96
C TYR A 297 -17.17 8.22 -1.43
N THR A 298 -16.53 7.18 -0.91
CA THR A 298 -16.14 7.14 0.50
C THR A 298 -14.94 8.07 0.70
N VAL A 299 -15.10 9.11 1.51
CA VAL A 299 -14.01 10.03 1.89
C VAL A 299 -13.52 9.70 3.30
N THR A 300 -14.43 9.63 4.27
CA THR A 300 -14.16 9.17 5.64
C THR A 300 -15.31 8.37 6.22
N SER A 301 -15.05 7.69 7.33
CA SER A 301 -16.06 7.01 8.16
C SER A 301 -15.94 7.43 9.61
N SER A 302 -17.04 7.33 10.37
CA SER A 302 -17.01 7.55 11.83
C SER A 302 -16.09 6.56 12.54
N GLU A 303 -15.95 5.36 12.00
CA GLU A 303 -15.09 4.33 12.56
C GLU A 303 -13.61 4.70 12.43
N PHE A 304 -13.20 5.33 11.32
CA PHE A 304 -11.86 5.86 11.16
C PHE A 304 -11.51 6.85 12.26
N ASP A 305 -12.42 7.79 12.56
CA ASP A 305 -12.23 8.80 13.61
C ASP A 305 -12.12 8.15 14.99
N GLU A 306 -12.95 7.16 15.29
CA GLU A 306 -12.91 6.40 16.55
C GLU A 306 -11.58 5.64 16.71
N VAL A 307 -11.12 4.99 15.64
CA VAL A 307 -9.85 4.25 15.62
C VAL A 307 -8.67 5.21 15.79
N LYS A 308 -8.69 6.36 15.11
CA LYS A 308 -7.66 7.40 15.22
C LYS A 308 -7.59 7.97 16.63
N ALA A 309 -8.74 8.26 17.25
CA ALA A 309 -8.82 8.73 18.64
C ALA A 309 -8.30 7.67 19.63
N ARG A 310 -8.68 6.40 19.44
CA ARG A 310 -8.21 5.28 20.25
C ARG A 310 -6.69 5.10 20.13
N LEU A 311 -6.16 5.16 18.92
CA LEU A 311 -4.74 5.05 18.65
C LEU A 311 -3.94 6.18 19.31
N ALA A 312 -4.42 7.43 19.19
CA ALA A 312 -3.81 8.57 19.86
C ALA A 312 -3.77 8.41 21.39
N ALA A 313 -4.81 7.83 21.99
CA ALA A 313 -4.83 7.54 23.43
C ALA A 313 -3.81 6.45 23.82
N ILE A 314 -3.62 5.42 22.99
CA ILE A 314 -2.62 4.36 23.19
C ILE A 314 -1.21 4.95 23.13
N GLU A 315 -0.89 5.73 22.08
CA GLU A 315 0.43 6.35 21.94
C GLU A 315 0.74 7.32 23.08
N ASN A 316 -0.22 8.15 23.49
CA ASN A 316 -0.05 9.06 24.62
C ASN A 316 0.23 8.29 25.92
N LYS A 317 -0.43 7.14 26.14
CA LYS A 317 -0.17 6.28 27.29
C LYS A 317 1.22 5.65 27.23
N HIS A 318 1.68 5.23 26.05
CA HIS A 318 3.03 4.69 25.86
C HIS A 318 4.10 5.76 26.16
N LYS A 319 3.96 6.96 25.59
CA LYS A 319 4.87 8.09 25.83
C LYS A 319 4.99 8.42 27.33
N LEU A 320 3.88 8.41 28.07
CA LEU A 320 3.88 8.64 29.52
C LEU A 320 4.57 7.53 30.33
N ASN A 321 4.54 6.28 29.85
CA ASN A 321 5.19 5.16 30.52
C ASN A 321 6.69 5.14 30.22
N ASP A 322 7.08 5.36 28.96
CA ASP A 322 8.49 5.42 28.55
C ASP A 322 9.22 6.60 29.23
N GLU A 323 8.55 7.73 29.43
CA GLU A 323 9.08 8.86 30.22
C GLU A 323 9.22 8.52 31.72
N LYS A 324 8.33 7.71 32.28
CA LYS A 324 8.38 7.27 33.69
C LYS A 324 9.49 6.24 33.94
N ASP A 325 9.74 5.36 32.98
CA ASP A 325 10.84 4.38 33.09
C ASP A 325 12.23 5.07 32.94
N GLY A 326 12.29 6.22 32.26
CA GLY A 326 13.48 7.08 32.19
C GLY A 326 13.69 8.04 33.38
N LYS A 327 12.64 8.36 34.14
CA LYS A 327 12.71 9.26 35.31
C LYS A 327 11.85 8.73 36.46
N LYS A 328 12.53 8.31 37.54
CA LYS A 328 11.93 7.97 38.84
C LYS A 328 10.76 8.92 39.18
N PRO A 329 9.63 8.39 39.67
CA PRO A 329 8.43 9.21 39.87
C PRO A 329 8.73 10.27 40.94
N THR A 330 8.66 11.53 40.54
CA THR A 330 8.59 12.63 41.50
C THR A 330 7.13 12.92 41.75
N LEU A 331 6.71 12.79 43.02
CA LEU A 331 5.40 13.21 43.48
C LEU A 331 5.28 14.72 43.22
N ARG A 332 4.47 15.11 42.25
CA ARG A 332 4.12 16.50 42.04
C ARG A 332 3.17 16.91 43.17
N ARG A 333 3.76 17.34 44.28
CA ARG A 333 3.04 18.01 45.37
C ARG A 333 2.39 19.24 44.77
N THR A 334 1.06 19.27 44.75
CA THR A 334 0.29 20.45 44.40
C THR A 334 0.60 21.53 45.44
N SER A 335 1.49 22.46 45.11
CA SER A 335 1.61 23.70 45.84
C SER A 335 0.38 24.54 45.52
N SER A 336 -0.62 24.50 46.41
CA SER A 336 -1.58 25.58 46.54
C SER A 336 -0.79 26.89 46.69
N THR A 337 -1.01 27.81 45.78
CA THR A 337 -0.37 29.13 45.79
C THR A 337 -1.10 29.97 46.84
N ASP A 338 -0.61 29.96 48.08
CA ASP A 338 -0.88 31.04 49.01
C ASP A 338 0.31 31.99 48.98
N LYS A 339 0.06 33.19 48.42
CA LYS A 339 0.96 34.33 48.51
C LYS A 339 0.98 34.81 49.96
N ASN A 340 2.10 34.63 50.67
CA ASN A 340 2.72 35.66 51.53
C ASN A 340 3.89 35.09 52.33
N GLY A 341 4.97 35.87 52.44
CA GLY A 341 5.88 35.82 53.58
C GLY A 341 7.30 35.27 53.31
N THR A 342 8.22 36.21 53.09
CA THR A 342 9.60 36.31 53.64
C THR A 342 10.32 35.08 54.21
N ASP A 343 11.56 34.90 53.72
CA ASP A 343 12.82 34.44 54.35
C ASP A 343 12.78 33.37 55.46
N ASP A 344 13.52 32.26 55.29
CA ASP A 344 14.84 32.07 55.91
C ASP A 344 15.42 30.66 55.60
N LYS A 345 16.74 30.57 55.51
CA LYS A 345 17.50 29.31 55.43
C LYS A 345 17.58 28.69 56.82
N THR A 346 17.11 27.45 56.99
CA THR A 346 17.67 26.54 58.00
C THR A 346 17.45 25.08 57.62
N THR A 347 18.55 24.33 57.62
CA THR A 347 18.63 22.87 57.65
C THR A 347 18.14 22.34 59.00
N ASP A 348 17.16 21.43 59.02
CA ASP A 348 16.97 20.52 60.15
C ASP A 348 16.25 19.23 59.74
N ASP A 349 16.86 18.10 60.06
CA ASP A 349 16.36 16.74 59.87
C ASP A 349 15.37 16.40 60.99
N GLY A 350 14.06 16.54 60.74
CA GLY A 350 13.02 16.26 61.74
C GLY A 350 11.82 15.51 61.18
N ARG A 351 11.63 14.26 61.64
CA ARG A 351 10.43 13.43 61.37
C ARG A 351 9.14 14.20 61.70
N PRO A 352 8.09 14.13 60.86
CA PRO A 352 6.83 14.81 61.16
C PRO A 352 6.08 14.07 62.29
N THR A 353 5.74 14.78 63.35
CA THR A 353 4.82 14.30 64.40
C THR A 353 3.44 14.91 64.21
N LEU A 354 2.40 14.07 64.27
CA LEU A 354 1.00 14.49 64.17
C LEU A 354 0.57 15.15 65.49
N LYS A 355 0.26 16.45 65.46
CA LYS A 355 -0.43 17.13 66.57
C LYS A 355 -1.92 16.81 66.51
N ARG A 356 -2.45 16.28 67.61
CA ARG A 356 -3.88 16.02 67.84
C ARG A 356 -4.61 17.36 67.97
N ARG A 357 -5.73 17.51 67.24
CA ARG A 357 -6.62 18.68 67.29
C ARG A 357 -7.27 18.77 68.69
N PRO A 358 -7.40 19.96 69.31
CA PRO A 358 -8.20 20.10 70.51
C PRO A 358 -9.69 20.01 70.14
N ASP A 359 -10.45 19.31 70.98
CA ASP A 359 -11.91 19.26 70.93
C ASP A 359 -12.46 20.54 71.58
N ASP A 360 -13.15 21.37 70.79
CA ASP A 360 -13.88 22.54 71.31
C ASP A 360 -15.25 22.08 71.82
N ASN A 361 -15.37 21.97 73.14
CA ASN A 361 -16.63 22.03 73.87
C ASN A 361 -16.80 23.47 74.38
N ASN A 362 -17.74 24.23 73.80
CA ASN A 362 -18.87 24.87 74.49
C ASN A 362 -19.72 25.67 73.49
#